data_AF-A0A552WYR5-F1
#
_entry.id   AF-A0A552WYR5-F1
#
_cell.length_a   1.000
_cell.length_b   1.000
_cell.length_c   1.000
_cell.angle_alpha   90.00
_cell.angle_beta   90.00
_cell.angle_gamma   90.00
#
_symmetry.space_group_name_H-M   'P 1'
#
loop_
_entity.id
_entity.type
_entity.pdbx_description
1 polymer ?
#
loop_
_entity_poly.entity_id
_entity_poly.type
_entity_poly.pdbx_seq_one_letter_code
_entity_poly.pdbx_strand_id
1 'polypeptide(L)'
;MIDEGLVAYAAIDNELSLEHIVPTTEVPSAYDIILYSSRETSVIDHYMNERNILQTVSDFRSAFVTVFTKFFNITGIRVITFEDGSQAVFEMKIVVNASSWREQVEFTLIKVIDENGNVVDIDENGNPNFAGAFDFDEGSSAIDAFINAAIRANIPIVSDDFACLDSVCSVTITDIGTDDD
;
A
#
# COMPACT_ATOMS: atom_id res chain seq x y z
N MET A 1 22.84 1.32 -26.71
CA MET A 1 21.90 2.40 -26.37
C MET A 1 20.49 1.90 -26.04
N ILE A 2 19.76 1.15 -26.88
CA ILE A 2 18.46 0.55 -26.46
C ILE A 2 18.68 -0.47 -25.32
N ASP A 3 19.74 -1.26 -25.40
CA ASP A 3 20.03 -2.29 -24.39
C ASP A 3 20.37 -1.73 -22.99
N GLU A 4 21.04 -0.57 -22.91
CA GLU A 4 21.45 0.02 -21.63
C GLU A 4 20.24 0.58 -20.86
N GLY A 5 19.27 1.18 -21.57
CA GLY A 5 18.03 1.65 -20.97
C GLY A 5 17.16 0.50 -20.45
N LEU A 6 17.12 -0.61 -21.19
CA LEU A 6 16.36 -1.80 -20.79
C LEU A 6 16.97 -2.47 -19.55
N VAL A 7 18.31 -2.56 -19.49
CA VAL A 7 19.03 -3.11 -18.32
C VAL A 7 18.82 -2.25 -17.09
N ALA A 8 18.86 -0.92 -17.23
CA ALA A 8 18.62 -0.01 -16.12
C ALA A 8 17.16 -0.07 -15.63
N TYR A 9 16.19 -0.22 -16.55
CA TYR A 9 14.79 -0.40 -16.19
C TYR A 9 14.57 -1.72 -15.44
N ALA A 10 15.16 -2.81 -15.93
CA ALA A 10 15.11 -4.12 -15.26
C ALA A 10 15.78 -4.08 -13.88
N ALA A 11 16.84 -3.28 -13.70
CA ALA A 11 17.49 -3.09 -12.41
C ALA A 11 16.58 -2.36 -11.41
N ILE A 12 15.89 -1.30 -11.86
CA ILE A 12 14.86 -0.62 -11.05
C ILE A 12 13.73 -1.60 -10.71
N ASP A 13 13.20 -2.31 -11.68
CA ASP A 13 12.06 -3.20 -11.45
C ASP A 13 12.44 -4.34 -10.49
N ASN A 14 13.63 -4.92 -10.65
CA ASN A 14 14.16 -5.93 -9.73
C ASN A 14 14.35 -5.36 -8.31
N GLU A 15 14.98 -4.19 -8.17
CA GLU A 15 15.16 -3.52 -6.89
C GLU A 15 13.82 -3.09 -6.28
N LEU A 16 12.77 -2.97 -7.06
CA LEU A 16 11.46 -2.64 -6.52
C LEU A 16 10.57 -3.88 -6.27
N SER A 17 11.01 -5.06 -6.72
CA SER A 17 10.29 -6.33 -6.56
C SER A 17 10.69 -7.15 -5.34
N LEU A 18 11.78 -6.77 -4.65
CA LEU A 18 12.22 -7.45 -3.44
C LEU A 18 11.24 -7.20 -2.28
N GLU A 19 10.90 -8.27 -1.57
CA GLU A 19 10.03 -8.24 -0.40
C GLU A 19 10.66 -7.43 0.74
N HIS A 20 9.84 -6.63 1.41
CA HIS A 20 10.26 -5.84 2.56
C HIS A 20 9.27 -5.98 3.72
N ILE A 21 9.82 -6.00 4.94
CA ILE A 21 9.05 -6.14 6.17
C ILE A 21 9.15 -4.83 6.96
N VAL A 22 8.03 -4.13 7.11
CA VAL A 22 7.90 -2.98 8.01
C VAL A 22 7.78 -3.50 9.44
N PRO A 23 8.64 -3.07 10.38
CA PRO A 23 8.58 -3.53 11.76
C PRO A 23 7.35 -2.97 12.47
N THR A 24 6.77 -3.77 13.38
CA THR A 24 5.59 -3.38 14.18
C THR A 24 5.80 -2.10 15.01
N THR A 25 7.05 -1.72 15.27
CA THR A 25 7.41 -0.48 15.97
C THR A 25 7.09 0.78 15.19
N GLU A 26 7.07 0.71 13.86
CA GLU A 26 6.72 1.83 12.98
C GLU A 26 5.20 1.91 12.83
N VAL A 27 4.61 0.79 12.40
CA VAL A 27 3.17 0.64 12.22
C VAL A 27 2.79 -0.81 12.56
N PRO A 28 1.80 -1.05 13.45
CA PRO A 28 1.48 -2.40 13.89
C PRO A 28 0.91 -3.31 12.80
N SER A 29 0.07 -2.77 11.91
CA SER A 29 -0.58 -3.52 10.82
C SER A 29 -0.81 -2.68 9.56
N ALA A 30 -1.08 -3.31 8.43
CA ALA A 30 -1.51 -2.62 7.22
C ALA A 30 -2.88 -1.92 7.39
N TYR A 31 -3.74 -2.35 8.30
CA TYR A 31 -4.99 -1.62 8.59
C TYR A 31 -4.73 -0.26 9.25
N ASP A 32 -3.61 -0.12 9.96
CA ASP A 32 -3.25 1.09 10.69
C ASP A 32 -2.85 2.27 9.81
N ILE A 33 -2.59 2.04 8.51
CA ILE A 33 -2.33 3.12 7.54
C ILE A 33 -3.61 3.66 6.88
N ILE A 34 -4.72 2.90 6.90
CA ILE A 34 -5.98 3.32 6.27
C ILE A 34 -6.45 4.64 6.89
N LEU A 35 -6.55 5.66 6.04
CA LEU A 35 -6.95 7.03 6.37
C LEU A 35 -6.11 7.69 7.47
N TYR A 36 -4.89 7.19 7.71
CA TYR A 36 -3.97 7.72 8.71
C TYR A 36 -2.66 8.18 8.04
N SER A 37 -2.73 9.34 7.41
CA SER A 37 -1.67 9.87 6.53
C SER A 37 -0.27 9.94 7.16
N SER A 38 -0.15 10.18 8.47
CA SER A 38 1.15 10.19 9.13
C SER A 38 1.80 8.81 9.22
N ARG A 39 1.01 7.73 9.37
CA ARG A 39 1.52 6.36 9.40
C ARG A 39 1.86 5.87 8.00
N GLU A 40 1.02 6.21 7.02
CA GLU A 40 1.32 6.00 5.61
C GLU A 40 2.65 6.68 5.23
N THR A 41 2.85 7.93 5.65
CA THR A 41 4.11 8.65 5.44
C THR A 41 5.29 7.94 6.11
N SER A 42 5.14 7.43 7.34
CA SER A 42 6.21 6.67 8.03
C SER A 42 6.60 5.40 7.26
N VAL A 43 5.61 4.66 6.74
CA VAL A 43 5.84 3.45 5.93
C VAL A 43 6.56 3.80 4.63
N ILE A 44 6.12 4.86 3.94
CA ILE A 44 6.76 5.33 2.71
C ILE A 44 8.19 5.80 2.99
N ASP A 45 8.41 6.59 4.03
CA ASP A 45 9.74 7.09 4.39
C ASP A 45 10.68 5.94 4.75
N HIS A 46 10.21 4.96 5.52
CA HIS A 46 10.95 3.75 5.84
C HIS A 46 11.35 3.00 4.56
N TYR A 47 10.39 2.71 3.69
CA TYR A 47 10.63 2.05 2.40
C TYR A 47 11.62 2.82 1.50
N MET A 48 11.47 4.14 1.41
CA MET A 48 12.31 5.01 0.58
C MET A 48 13.74 5.12 1.10
N ASN A 49 13.92 5.21 2.42
CA ASN A 49 15.22 5.35 3.07
C ASN A 49 16.03 4.05 3.04
N GLU A 50 15.39 2.90 3.29
CA GLU A 50 16.11 1.62 3.31
C GLU A 50 16.58 1.16 1.93
N ARG A 51 15.79 1.46 0.89
CA ARG A 51 16.07 1.00 -0.48
C ARG A 51 16.91 1.98 -1.30
N ASN A 52 17.30 3.13 -0.73
CA ASN A 52 17.95 4.22 -1.47
C ASN A 52 17.27 4.46 -2.84
N ILE A 53 15.93 4.40 -2.92
CA ILE A 53 15.21 4.42 -4.20
C ILE A 53 15.56 5.67 -4.99
N LEU A 54 15.72 6.81 -4.30
CA LEU A 54 16.17 8.06 -4.91
C LEU A 54 17.55 7.93 -5.57
N GLN A 55 18.47 7.15 -4.99
CA GLN A 55 19.77 6.87 -5.57
C GLN A 55 19.63 5.98 -6.82
N THR A 56 18.90 4.87 -6.72
CA THR A 56 18.69 3.96 -7.87
C THR A 56 18.00 4.67 -9.04
N VAL A 57 17.03 5.54 -8.75
CA VAL A 57 16.35 6.38 -9.74
C VAL A 57 17.30 7.44 -10.30
N SER A 58 18.15 8.05 -9.48
CA SER A 58 19.17 9.01 -9.93
C SER A 58 20.22 8.34 -10.84
N ASP A 59 20.61 7.11 -10.52
CA ASP A 59 21.56 6.32 -11.32
C ASP A 59 20.93 5.90 -12.66
N PHE A 60 19.66 5.46 -12.62
CA PHE A 60 18.87 5.24 -13.83
C PHE A 60 18.74 6.50 -14.68
N ARG A 61 18.39 7.64 -14.08
CA ARG A 61 18.35 8.94 -14.76
C ARG A 61 19.69 9.20 -15.45
N SER A 62 20.80 9.03 -14.76
CA SER A 62 22.14 9.29 -15.33
C SER A 62 22.41 8.39 -16.55
N ALA A 63 21.93 7.15 -16.54
CA ALA A 63 21.99 6.25 -17.70
C ALA A 63 21.01 6.66 -18.83
N PHE A 64 19.80 7.09 -18.50
CA PHE A 64 18.71 7.38 -19.45
C PHE A 64 18.79 8.77 -20.10
N VAL A 65 19.35 9.78 -19.40
CA VAL A 65 19.59 11.15 -19.90
C VAL A 65 20.45 11.14 -21.17
N THR A 66 21.33 10.15 -21.31
CA THR A 66 22.15 9.97 -22.50
C THR A 66 21.33 9.56 -23.74
N VAL A 67 20.12 9.03 -23.56
CA VAL A 67 19.33 8.39 -24.62
C VAL A 67 18.04 9.15 -24.94
N PHE A 68 17.34 9.72 -23.95
CA PHE A 68 16.02 10.34 -24.16
C PHE A 68 15.92 11.74 -23.50
N THR A 69 15.66 12.76 -24.31
CA THR A 69 15.46 14.16 -23.89
C THR A 69 14.02 14.50 -23.46
N LYS A 70 13.16 13.48 -23.24
CA LYS A 70 11.74 13.65 -22.92
C LYS A 70 11.40 13.02 -21.57
N PHE A 71 10.44 13.65 -20.89
CA PHE A 71 9.80 13.17 -19.67
C PHE A 71 9.45 11.69 -19.78
N PHE A 72 9.75 10.92 -18.74
CA PHE A 72 9.26 9.56 -18.57
C PHE A 72 8.62 9.43 -17.19
N ASN A 73 7.52 8.71 -17.16
CA ASN A 73 6.84 8.31 -15.93
C ASN A 73 7.01 6.80 -15.79
N ILE A 74 7.46 6.35 -14.62
CA ILE A 74 7.54 4.92 -14.29
C ILE A 74 6.45 4.65 -13.27
N THR A 75 5.50 3.78 -13.61
CA THR A 75 4.46 3.32 -12.69
C THR A 75 4.67 1.84 -12.38
N GLY A 76 4.46 1.44 -11.13
CA GLY A 76 4.53 0.04 -10.73
C GLY A 76 3.78 -0.23 -9.42
N ILE A 77 3.38 -1.47 -9.22
CA ILE A 77 2.70 -1.92 -7.99
C ILE A 77 3.73 -2.40 -6.98
N ARG A 78 3.62 -1.96 -5.73
CA ARG A 78 4.49 -2.34 -4.63
C ARG A 78 3.66 -2.99 -3.54
N VAL A 79 4.11 -4.15 -3.08
CA VAL A 79 3.54 -4.84 -1.94
C VAL A 79 4.52 -4.67 -0.79
N ILE A 80 4.06 -4.00 0.27
CA ILE A 80 4.82 -3.82 1.50
C ILE A 80 4.24 -4.79 2.52
N THR A 81 5.04 -5.73 3.00
CA THR A 81 4.65 -6.68 4.04
C THR A 81 4.96 -6.08 5.42
N PHE A 82 4.12 -6.34 6.40
CA PHE A 82 4.31 -5.93 7.80
C PHE A 82 4.72 -7.15 8.62
N GLU A 83 5.30 -6.91 9.79
CA GLU A 83 5.76 -7.98 10.67
C GLU A 83 4.62 -8.86 11.22
N ASP A 84 3.39 -8.33 11.27
CA ASP A 84 2.16 -9.09 11.57
C ASP A 84 1.65 -9.93 10.37
N GLY A 85 2.39 -9.97 9.26
CA GLY A 85 2.00 -10.71 8.05
C GLY A 85 1.00 -10.01 7.14
N SER A 86 0.42 -8.89 7.57
CA SER A 86 -0.44 -8.07 6.71
C SER A 86 0.38 -7.37 5.60
N GLN A 87 -0.31 -6.90 4.57
CA GLN A 87 0.30 -6.28 3.39
C GLN A 87 -0.45 -5.01 3.00
N ALA A 88 0.31 -3.97 2.62
CA ALA A 88 -0.21 -2.79 1.96
C ALA A 88 0.25 -2.77 0.50
N VAL A 89 -0.69 -2.58 -0.42
CA VAL A 89 -0.42 -2.53 -1.85
C VAL A 89 -0.49 -1.08 -2.32
N PHE A 90 0.63 -0.54 -2.78
CA PHE A 90 0.75 0.81 -3.29
C PHE A 90 0.96 0.83 -4.81
N GLU A 91 0.33 1.78 -5.48
CA GLU A 91 0.81 2.26 -6.78
C GLU A 91 1.93 3.25 -6.52
N MET A 92 3.11 2.97 -7.05
CA MET A 92 4.23 3.89 -7.02
C MET A 92 4.41 4.50 -8.40
N LYS A 93 4.48 5.82 -8.46
CA LYS A 93 4.68 6.58 -9.68
C LYS A 93 5.88 7.51 -9.52
N ILE A 94 6.88 7.31 -10.37
CA ILE A 94 8.07 8.15 -10.44
C ILE A 94 7.89 9.10 -11.60
N VAL A 95 7.84 10.39 -11.30
CA VAL A 95 7.75 11.48 -12.27
C VAL A 95 9.09 12.18 -12.34
N VAL A 96 9.72 12.16 -13.50
CA VAL A 96 10.97 12.88 -13.75
C VAL A 96 10.67 14.13 -14.57
N ASN A 97 10.81 15.30 -13.95
CA ASN A 97 10.61 16.58 -14.62
C ASN A 97 11.84 16.94 -15.47
N ALA A 98 11.71 16.93 -16.80
CA ALA A 98 12.82 17.23 -17.71
C ALA A 98 13.35 18.68 -17.63
N SER A 99 12.53 19.63 -17.14
CA SER A 99 12.91 21.04 -17.04
C SER A 99 13.66 21.36 -15.75
N SER A 100 13.27 20.74 -14.64
CA SER A 100 13.90 20.98 -13.32
C SER A 100 14.83 19.87 -12.87
N TRP A 101 14.83 18.73 -13.58
CA TRP A 101 15.55 17.50 -13.22
C TRP A 101 15.25 17.01 -11.81
N ARG A 102 14.09 17.39 -11.26
CA ARG A 102 13.61 16.88 -9.98
C ARG A 102 12.82 15.61 -10.22
N GLU A 103 13.18 14.58 -9.46
CA GLU A 103 12.35 13.40 -9.31
C GLU A 103 11.30 13.65 -8.24
N GLN A 104 10.07 13.24 -8.53
CA GLN A 104 9.00 13.13 -7.55
C GLN A 104 8.55 11.67 -7.55
N VAL A 105 8.53 11.07 -6.37
CA VAL A 105 7.96 9.74 -6.16
C VAL A 105 6.63 9.93 -5.46
N GLU A 106 5.57 9.47 -6.10
CA GLU A 106 4.20 9.50 -5.58
C GLU A 106 3.83 8.05 -5.22
N PHE A 107 3.22 7.87 -4.05
CA PHE A 107 2.63 6.60 -3.64
C PHE A 107 1.12 6.80 -3.49
N THR A 108 0.36 5.79 -3.87
CA THR A 108 -1.09 5.77 -3.71
C THR A 108 -1.48 4.40 -3.17
N LEU A 109 -2.03 4.35 -1.96
CA LEU A 109 -2.53 3.11 -1.38
C LEU A 109 -3.72 2.60 -2.20
N ILE A 110 -3.63 1.35 -2.69
CA ILE A 110 -4.65 0.72 -3.54
C ILE A 110 -5.49 -0.26 -2.73
N LYS A 111 -4.86 -1.02 -1.84
CA LYS A 111 -5.56 -1.97 -0.96
C LYS A 111 -4.68 -2.39 0.20
N VAL A 112 -5.35 -2.92 1.21
CA VAL A 112 -4.75 -3.60 2.35
C VAL A 112 -5.21 -5.04 2.36
N ILE A 113 -4.30 -5.95 2.70
CA ILE A 113 -4.55 -7.38 2.84
C ILE A 113 -4.08 -7.78 4.24
N ASP A 114 -4.89 -8.45 5.05
CA ASP A 114 -4.39 -8.97 6.32
C ASP A 114 -3.74 -10.36 6.17
N GLU A 115 -3.22 -10.89 7.29
CA GLU A 115 -2.57 -12.20 7.33
C GLU A 115 -3.50 -13.36 6.97
N ASN A 116 -4.81 -13.18 7.13
CA ASN A 116 -5.84 -14.16 6.77
C ASN A 116 -6.24 -14.04 5.29
N GLY A 117 -5.72 -13.04 4.59
CA GLY A 117 -6.01 -12.77 3.18
C GLY A 117 -7.29 -11.97 2.96
N ASN A 118 -7.86 -11.37 4.01
CA ASN A 118 -8.97 -10.46 3.83
C ASN A 118 -8.48 -9.18 3.16
N VAL A 119 -9.26 -8.67 2.21
CA VAL A 119 -8.88 -7.53 1.37
C VAL A 119 -9.80 -6.36 1.63
N VAL A 120 -9.21 -5.18 1.85
CA VAL A 120 -9.90 -3.89 1.85
C VAL A 120 -9.35 -3.06 0.68
N ASP A 121 -10.15 -2.92 -0.38
CA ASP A 121 -9.80 -2.10 -1.54
C ASP A 121 -9.93 -0.61 -1.20
N ILE A 122 -9.09 0.23 -1.80
CA ILE A 122 -9.11 1.69 -1.68
C ILE A 122 -9.47 2.27 -3.06
N ASP A 123 -10.49 3.13 -3.11
CA ASP A 123 -10.90 3.80 -4.35
C ASP A 123 -9.93 4.90 -4.80
N GLU A 124 -10.20 5.50 -5.95
CA GLU A 124 -9.37 6.59 -6.51
C GLU A 124 -9.35 7.88 -5.65
N ASN A 125 -10.28 8.00 -4.70
CA ASN A 125 -10.38 9.13 -3.77
C ASN A 125 -9.73 8.83 -2.41
N GLY A 126 -9.17 7.63 -2.22
CA GLY A 126 -8.58 7.19 -0.96
C GLY A 126 -9.60 6.63 0.03
N ASN A 127 -10.84 6.37 -0.39
CA ASN A 127 -11.86 5.79 0.48
C ASN A 127 -11.75 4.26 0.48
N PRO A 128 -11.67 3.63 1.65
CA PRO A 128 -11.65 2.18 1.75
C PRO A 128 -13.04 1.57 1.58
N ASN A 129 -13.12 0.44 0.88
CA ASN A 129 -14.30 -0.38 0.74
C ASN A 129 -14.22 -1.59 1.69
N PHE A 130 -14.96 -1.51 2.78
CA PHE A 130 -15.06 -2.58 3.78
C PHE A 130 -16.24 -3.53 3.52
N ALA A 131 -16.93 -3.44 2.38
CA ALA A 131 -18.07 -4.30 2.10
C ALA A 131 -17.64 -5.75 1.85
N GLY A 132 -18.19 -6.70 2.59
CA GLY A 132 -17.88 -8.11 2.40
C GLY A 132 -17.93 -8.94 3.68
N ALA A 133 -17.47 -10.20 3.56
CA ALA A 133 -17.25 -11.11 4.66
C ALA A 133 -15.74 -11.25 4.92
N PHE A 134 -15.36 -11.18 6.19
CA PHE A 134 -13.98 -11.16 6.66
C PHE A 134 -13.81 -12.25 7.71
N ASP A 135 -12.76 -13.07 7.58
CA ASP A 135 -12.47 -14.21 8.46
C ASP A 135 -11.19 -13.95 9.26
N PHE A 136 -11.24 -14.15 10.58
CA PHE A 136 -10.11 -13.88 11.48
C PHE A 136 -9.74 -15.13 12.29
N ASP A 137 -8.52 -15.62 12.10
CA ASP A 137 -7.99 -16.79 12.82
C ASP A 137 -7.31 -16.41 14.16
N GLU A 138 -6.90 -15.15 14.34
CA GLU A 138 -6.15 -14.66 15.51
C GLU A 138 -7.02 -14.19 16.70
N GLY A 139 -8.34 -14.39 16.63
CA GLY A 139 -9.25 -13.99 17.70
C GLY A 139 -9.50 -12.47 17.73
N SER A 140 -9.78 -11.91 18.92
CA SER A 140 -10.39 -10.58 19.03
C SER A 140 -9.48 -9.41 18.63
N SER A 141 -8.15 -9.55 18.67
CA SER A 141 -7.22 -8.46 18.35
C SER A 141 -7.25 -8.05 16.87
N ALA A 142 -7.30 -9.03 15.96
CA ALA A 142 -7.40 -8.76 14.51
C ALA A 142 -8.75 -8.12 14.16
N ILE A 143 -9.82 -8.60 14.79
CA ILE A 143 -11.16 -8.02 14.69
C ILE A 143 -11.15 -6.57 15.18
N ASP A 144 -10.52 -6.27 16.32
CA ASP A 144 -10.42 -4.92 16.86
C ASP A 144 -9.65 -3.99 15.91
N ALA A 145 -8.55 -4.45 15.32
CA ALA A 145 -7.79 -3.66 14.33
C ALA A 145 -8.64 -3.33 13.09
N PHE A 146 -9.35 -4.33 12.56
CA PHE A 146 -10.26 -4.19 11.44
C PHE A 146 -11.43 -3.23 11.73
N ILE A 147 -12.12 -3.42 12.86
CA ILE A 147 -13.21 -2.56 13.33
C ILE A 147 -12.72 -1.12 13.50
N ASN A 148 -11.55 -0.92 14.11
CA ASN A 148 -10.97 0.41 14.28
C ASN A 148 -10.66 1.07 12.94
N ALA A 149 -10.27 0.32 11.92
CA ALA A 149 -10.05 0.83 10.57
C ALA A 149 -11.36 1.23 9.89
N ALA A 150 -12.41 0.41 9.99
CA ALA A 150 -13.74 0.74 9.47
C ALA A 150 -14.34 1.98 10.15
N ILE A 151 -14.17 2.12 11.48
CA ILE A 151 -14.61 3.31 12.23
C ILE A 151 -13.88 4.58 11.75
N ARG A 152 -12.56 4.51 11.49
CA ARG A 152 -11.81 5.65 10.91
C ARG A 152 -12.35 6.06 9.54
N ALA A 153 -12.81 5.08 8.77
CA ALA A 153 -13.46 5.29 7.48
C ALA A 153 -14.91 5.78 7.57
N ASN A 154 -15.42 6.01 8.78
CA ASN A 154 -16.80 6.38 9.02
C ASN A 154 -17.78 5.34 8.43
N ILE A 155 -17.37 4.07 8.39
CA ILE A 155 -18.21 2.97 7.92
C ILE A 155 -19.00 2.42 9.11
N PRO A 156 -20.33 2.50 9.07
CA PRO A 156 -21.16 1.98 10.15
C PRO A 156 -21.09 0.45 10.15
N ILE A 157 -20.66 -0.12 11.27
CA ILE A 157 -20.59 -1.57 11.46
C ILE A 157 -21.93 -2.03 12.04
N VAL A 158 -22.80 -2.54 11.18
CA VAL A 158 -24.02 -3.24 11.60
C VAL A 158 -23.67 -4.71 11.74
N SER A 159 -23.32 -5.11 12.95
CA SER A 159 -23.05 -6.50 13.26
C SER A 159 -24.37 -7.20 13.59
N ASP A 160 -24.84 -8.07 12.71
CA ASP A 160 -25.95 -8.97 13.02
C ASP A 160 -25.46 -10.40 13.36
N ASP A 161 -24.22 -10.76 12.99
CA ASP A 161 -23.66 -12.11 13.21
C ASP A 161 -22.15 -12.07 13.49
N PHE A 162 -21.76 -11.90 14.75
CA PHE A 162 -20.45 -12.38 15.22
C PHE A 162 -20.58 -13.87 15.53
N ALA A 163 -20.21 -14.72 14.58
CA ALA A 163 -20.09 -16.14 14.80
C ALA A 163 -18.61 -16.50 14.94
N CYS A 164 -18.21 -16.95 16.13
CA CYS A 164 -16.92 -17.61 16.32
C CYS A 164 -17.17 -19.12 16.35
N LEU A 165 -16.86 -19.82 15.25
CA LEU A 165 -16.95 -21.27 15.14
C LEU A 165 -15.52 -21.82 15.12
N ASP A 166 -15.21 -22.71 16.06
CA ASP A 166 -13.92 -23.41 16.11
C ASP A 166 -12.70 -22.47 15.95
N SER A 167 -12.65 -21.40 16.77
CA SER A 167 -11.60 -20.36 16.81
C SER A 167 -11.49 -19.40 15.61
N VAL A 168 -12.29 -19.60 14.56
CA VAL A 168 -12.43 -18.62 13.47
C VAL A 168 -13.61 -17.71 13.77
N CYS A 169 -13.39 -16.41 13.78
CA CYS A 169 -14.44 -15.42 13.93
C CYS A 169 -14.69 -14.72 12.60
N SER A 170 -15.94 -14.68 12.14
CA SER A 170 -16.32 -14.00 10.91
C SER A 170 -17.03 -12.67 11.20
N VAL A 171 -16.73 -11.63 10.42
CA VAL A 171 -17.47 -10.36 10.41
C VAL A 171 -18.00 -10.10 9.02
N THR A 172 -19.30 -9.83 8.91
CA THR A 172 -19.88 -9.32 7.66
C THR A 172 -20.20 -7.84 7.82
N ILE A 173 -19.65 -7.01 6.95
CA ILE A 173 -20.00 -5.60 6.87
C ILE A 173 -20.90 -5.43 5.65
N THR A 174 -22.15 -5.04 5.92
CA THR A 174 -23.06 -4.60 4.89
C THR A 174 -22.84 -3.11 4.70
N ASP A 175 -22.40 -2.71 3.51
CA ASP A 175 -22.40 -1.30 3.14
C ASP A 175 -23.85 -0.80 3.12
N ILE A 176 -24.24 -0.12 4.20
CA ILE A 176 -25.44 0.71 4.21
C ILE A 176 -25.01 1.93 3.44
N GLY A 177 -25.13 1.84 2.11
CA GLY A 177 -24.76 2.92 1.20
C GLY A 177 -25.25 4.24 1.79
N THR A 178 -24.38 5.25 1.79
CA THR A 178 -24.78 6.60 2.17
C THR A 178 -26.01 6.94 1.33
N ASP A 179 -27.18 6.98 1.97
CA ASP A 179 -28.37 7.53 1.34
C ASP A 179 -27.97 8.94 0.90
N ASP A 180 -27.73 9.11 -0.40
CA ASP A 180 -27.47 10.41 -1.04
C ASP A 180 -28.76 11.24 -0.93
N ASP A 181 -28.94 11.89 0.22
CA ASP A 181 -29.94 12.95 0.46
C ASP A 181 -29.41 14.35 0.08
#